data_AF-A0A849Z2U3-F1
#
_entry.id   AF-A0A849Z2U3-F1
#
_cell.length_a   1.000
_cell.length_b   1.000
_cell.length_c   1.000
_cell.angle_alpha   90.00
_cell.angle_beta   90.00
_cell.angle_gamma   90.00
#
_symmetry.space_group_name_H-M   'P 1'
#
loop_
_entity.id
_entity.type
_entity.pdbx_description
1 polymer ?
#
loop_
_entity_poly.entity_id
_entity_poly.type
_entity_poly.pdbx_seq_one_letter_code
_entity_poly.pdbx_strand_id
1 'polypeptide(L)' 'MAPGDKVLDLACGDGTFSSWLAERAGDSGLVVGLDVSVSCLDRAVLKHRSPRPGFAPTVFTQGDASAI' A
#
# COMPACT_ATOMS: atom_id res chain seq x y z
N MET A 1 5.13 -13.76 -3.53
CA MET A 1 5.62 -12.74 -2.58
C MET A 1 6.37 -13.42 -1.47
N ALA A 2 7.56 -12.94 -1.20
CA ALA A 2 8.44 -13.30 -0.09
C ALA A 2 8.73 -12.05 0.78
N PRO A 3 9.23 -12.23 2.01
CA PRO A 3 9.76 -11.11 2.79
C PRO A 3 10.85 -10.35 2.01
N GLY A 4 10.82 -9.02 2.08
CA GLY A 4 11.71 -8.12 1.34
C GLY A 4 11.19 -7.66 -0.03
N ASP A 5 10.08 -8.22 -0.52
CA ASP A 5 9.53 -7.81 -1.82
C ASP A 5 9.04 -6.36 -1.81
N LYS A 6 9.22 -5.69 -2.95
CA LYS A 6 8.61 -4.39 -3.24
C LYS A 6 7.37 -4.63 -4.10
N VAL A 7 6.21 -4.15 -3.64
CA VAL A 7 4.92 -4.45 -4.23
C VAL A 7 4.18 -3.18 -4.60
N LEU A 8 3.61 -3.18 -5.81
CA LEU A 8 2.69 -2.17 -6.28
C LEU A 8 1.25 -2.74 -6.22
N ASP A 9 0.39 -2.11 -5.43
CA ASP A 9 -1.02 -2.42 -5.28
C ASP A 9 -1.84 -1.47 -6.17
N LEU A 10 -2.30 -1.96 -7.33
CA LEU A 10 -3.01 -1.18 -8.35
C LEU A 10 -4.51 -1.11 -8.03
N ALA A 11 -5.08 0.09 -8.13
CA ALA A 11 -6.44 0.38 -7.68
C ALA A 11 -6.64 0.00 -6.20
N CYS A 12 -5.72 0.46 -5.34
CA CYS A 12 -5.63 0.03 -3.95
C CYS A 12 -6.84 0.42 -3.08
N GLY A 13 -7.69 1.33 -3.56
CA GLY A 13 -8.84 1.84 -2.83
C GLY A 13 -8.45 2.43 -1.48
N ASP A 14 -9.13 2.00 -0.42
CA ASP A 14 -8.86 2.42 0.95
C ASP A 14 -7.72 1.64 1.63
N GLY A 15 -6.91 0.94 0.84
CA GLY A 15 -5.72 0.22 1.30
C GLY A 15 -6.01 -1.05 2.09
N THR A 16 -7.20 -1.63 1.97
CA THR A 16 -7.55 -2.88 2.66
C THR A 16 -6.61 -4.03 2.28
N PHE A 17 -6.33 -4.20 0.98
CA PHE A 17 -5.44 -5.26 0.52
C PHE A 17 -3.97 -4.92 0.79
N SER A 18 -3.61 -3.63 0.77
CA SER A 18 -2.26 -3.16 1.10
C SER A 18 -1.80 -3.60 2.50
N SER A 19 -2.71 -3.72 3.48
CA SER A 19 -2.36 -4.28 4.81
C SER A 19 -1.87 -5.73 4.73
N TRP A 20 -2.54 -6.56 3.94
CA TRP A 20 -2.18 -7.96 3.76
C TRP A 20 -0.88 -8.12 2.97
N LEU A 21 -0.66 -7.25 1.97
CA LEU A 21 0.60 -7.18 1.24
C LEU A 21 1.77 -6.78 2.16
N ALA A 22 1.55 -5.79 3.03
CA ALA A 22 2.58 -5.30 3.94
C ALA A 22 3.00 -6.34 4.99
N GLU A 23 2.04 -7.13 5.49
CA GLU A 23 2.34 -8.27 6.39
C GLU A 23 3.27 -9.29 5.71
N ARG A 24 2.99 -9.61 4.45
CA ARG A 24 3.74 -10.64 3.70
C ARG A 24 5.10 -10.17 3.22
N ALA A 25 5.21 -8.90 2.85
CA ALA A 25 6.45 -8.27 2.44
C ALA A 25 7.40 -8.05 3.63
N GLY A 26 6.88 -7.94 4.85
CA GLY A 26 7.69 -7.81 6.06
C GLY A 26 8.42 -6.46 6.15
N ASP A 27 9.07 -6.21 7.29
CA ASP A 27 9.76 -4.96 7.61
C ASP A 27 10.86 -4.52 6.61
N SER A 28 11.46 -5.47 5.90
CA SER A 28 12.46 -5.23 4.84
C SER A 28 11.86 -4.97 3.46
N GLY A 29 10.54 -5.11 3.29
CA GLY A 29 9.83 -4.88 2.04
C GLY A 29 9.32 -3.45 1.86
N LEU A 30 8.46 -3.25 0.85
CA LEU A 30 7.76 -1.99 0.62
C LEU A 30 6.43 -2.25 -0.10
N VAL A 31 5.37 -1.57 0.32
CA VAL A 31 4.10 -1.54 -0.42
C VAL A 31 3.81 -0.12 -0.89
N VAL A 32 3.52 0.04 -2.18
CA VAL A 32 3.03 1.28 -2.77
C VAL A 32 1.60 1.05 -3.25
N GLY A 33 0.64 1.72 -2.65
CA GLY A 33 -0.75 1.74 -3.13
C GLY A 33 -0.95 2.86 -4.14
N LEU A 34 -1.52 2.54 -5.29
CA LEU A 34 -1.88 3.49 -6.34
C LEU A 34 -3.38 3.44 -6.62
N ASP A 35 -4.04 4.58 -6.57
CA ASP A 35 -5.46 4.71 -6.94
C ASP A 35 -5.72 6.07 -7.61
N VAL A 36 -6.75 6.13 -8.46
CA VAL A 36 -7.19 7.39 -9.10
C VAL A 36 -7.99 8.26 -8.13
N SER A 37 -8.64 7.64 -7.14
CA SER A 37 -9.57 8.27 -6.21
C SER A 37 -8.86 8.86 -4.99
N VAL A 38 -8.76 10.19 -4.95
CA VAL A 38 -8.18 10.93 -3.81
C VAL A 38 -8.91 10.60 -2.49
N SER A 39 -10.24 10.50 -2.51
CA SER A 39 -11.03 10.22 -1.30
C SER A 39 -10.79 8.80 -0.75
N CYS A 40 -10.46 7.84 -1.62
CA CYS A 40 -10.02 6.51 -1.20
C CYS A 40 -8.64 6.57 -0.56
N LEU A 41 -7.70 7.29 -1.18
CA LEU A 41 -6.33 7.44 -0.68
C LEU A 41 -6.29 8.15 0.68
N ASP A 42 -7.12 9.16 0.91
CA ASP A 42 -7.24 9.82 2.22
C ASP A 42 -7.62 8.82 3.32
N ARG A 43 -8.58 7.93 3.02
CA ARG A 43 -8.98 6.85 3.94
C ARG A 43 -7.86 5.83 4.13
N ALA A 44 -7.13 5.50 3.07
CA ALA A 44 -5.99 4.59 3.14
C ALA A 44 -4.88 5.15 4.05
N VAL A 45 -4.47 6.40 3.84
CA VAL A 45 -3.47 7.08 4.68
C VAL A 45 -3.92 7.10 6.14
N LEU A 46 -5.18 7.45 6.42
CA LEU A 46 -5.70 7.45 7.79
C LEU A 46 -5.71 6.07 8.44
N LYS A 47 -6.00 5.01 7.66
CA LYS A 47 -6.02 3.61 8.11
C LYS A 47 -4.63 3.05 8.39
N HIS A 48 -3.62 3.55 7.69
CA HIS A 48 -2.23 3.06 7.75
C HIS A 48 -1.24 4.03 8.42
N ARG A 49 -1.73 5.13 9.01
CA ARG A 49 -0.90 6.16 9.66
C ARG A 49 0.01 5.66 10.77
N SER A 50 -0.34 4.53 11.40
CA SER A 50 0.39 3.96 12.52
C SER A 50 1.21 2.75 12.04
N PRO A 51 2.56 2.79 12.17
CA PRO A 51 3.40 1.65 11.85
C PRO A 51 2.97 0.41 12.63
N ARG A 52 3.05 -0.74 11.98
CA ARG A 52 2.83 -2.04 12.61
C ARG A 52 4.17 -2.79 12.62
N PRO A 53 4.69 -3.20 13.79
CA PRO A 53 5.92 -3.99 13.84
C PRO A 53 5.82 -5.24 12.94
N GLY A 54 6.88 -5.51 12.17
CA GLY A 54 6.94 -6.65 11.26
C GLY A 54 6.19 -6.47 9.93
N PHE A 55 5.53 -5.34 9.69
CA PHE A 55 4.89 -5.03 8.40
C PHE A 55 5.82 -4.13 7.58
N ALA A 56 5.75 -4.27 6.25
CA ALA A 56 6.41 -3.36 5.34
C ALA A 56 5.90 -1.92 5.51
N PRO A 57 6.78 -0.92 5.35
CA PRO A 57 6.35 0.45 5.08
C PRO A 57 5.33 0.46 3.94
N THR A 58 4.24 1.20 4.12
CA THR A 58 3.17 1.33 3.13
C THR A 58 2.97 2.81 2.82
N VAL A 59 3.04 3.16 1.54
CA VAL A 59 2.80 4.52 1.05
C VAL A 59 1.71 4.52 -0.01
N PHE A 60 0.98 5.63 -0.11
CA PHE A 60 -0.14 5.78 -1.03
C PHE A 60 0.12 6.97 -1.95
N THR A 61 -0.12 6.79 -3.25
CA THR A 61 0.06 7.83 -4.26
C THR A 61 -1.13 7.84 -5.22
N GLN A 62 -1.49 9.01 -5.72
CA GLN A 62 -2.49 9.11 -6.77
C GLN A 62 -1.86 8.76 -8.12
N GLY A 63 -2.59 8.02 -8.96
CA GLY A 63 -2.19 7.76 -10.33
C GLY A 63 -3.23 6.98 -11.12
N ASP A 64 -3.16 7.11 -12.45
CA ASP A 64 -3.94 6.29 -13.38
C ASP A 64 -3.10 5.09 -13.81
N ALA A 65 -3.55 3.89 -13.43
CA ALA A 65 -2.88 2.65 -13.76
C ALA A 65 -2.89 2.32 -15.26
N SER A 66 -3.73 2.97 -16.06
CA SER A 66 -3.74 2.81 -17.52
C SER A 66 -2.71 3.71 -18.24
N ALA A 67 -2.07 4.62 -17.51
CA ALA A 67 -1.07 5.56 -18.05
C ALA A 67 0.39 5.10 -17.83
N ILE A 68 0.59 3.83 -17.44
CA ILE A 68 1.91 3.20 -17.15
C ILE A 68 2.19 2.00 -18.05
#